data_AF-A0A9J6FUD1-F1
#
_entry.id   AF-A0A9J6FUD1-F1
#
_cell.length_a   1.000
_cell.length_b   1.000
_cell.length_c   1.000
_cell.angle_alpha   90.00
_cell.angle_beta   90.00
_cell.angle_gamma   90.00
#
_symmetry.space_group_name_H-M   'P 1'
#
loop_
_entity.id
_entity.type
_entity.pdbx_description
1 polymer ?
#
loop_
_entity_poly.entity_id
_entity_poly.type
_entity_poly.pdbx_seq_one_letter_code
_entity_poly.pdbx_strand_id
1 'polypeptide(L)'
;MAAGGEPVAGDINEPPEEAQAEKVWGQLLEGIRKVYSSNRTGMSKGDYMRLYSCVYNYAVNTSWHSIMTKPPTGMHPELSSILELYERIKHFLATYLEGHSGKKVDLMNDNVLRFYVSAWEEYRFSSTVLDGICDFVNRTWTERMQTAGQAQFFRIYDLTLILWNRYIISKFKEQITNSVLRLIEKARTERTLTRD
;
A
#
# COMPACT_ATOMS: atom_id res chain seq x y z
N MET A 1 -27.00 42.35 -46.62
CA MET A 1 -26.61 42.81 -45.27
C MET A 1 -26.71 41.62 -44.35
N ALA A 2 -25.57 41.01 -44.02
CA ALA A 2 -25.49 39.79 -43.22
C ALA A 2 -25.41 40.16 -41.74
N ALA A 3 -26.32 39.63 -40.92
CA ALA A 3 -26.24 39.69 -39.47
C ALA A 3 -25.32 38.55 -39.00
N GLY A 4 -24.09 38.90 -38.61
CA GLY A 4 -23.17 37.98 -37.93
C GLY A 4 -23.39 38.07 -36.42
N GLY A 5 -24.02 37.05 -35.84
CA GLY A 5 -24.02 36.81 -34.41
C GLY A 5 -22.70 36.15 -34.01
N GLU A 6 -22.04 36.70 -32.99
CA GLU A 6 -20.83 36.17 -32.35
C GLU A 6 -21.07 34.77 -31.76
N PRO A 7 -20.09 33.85 -31.80
CA PRO A 7 -20.05 32.76 -30.85
C PRO A 7 -19.22 33.18 -29.63
N VAL A 8 -19.89 33.28 -28.49
CA VAL A 8 -19.28 33.40 -27.15
C VAL A 8 -18.41 32.18 -26.91
N ALA A 9 -17.08 32.35 -26.92
CA ALA A 9 -16.13 31.33 -26.51
C ALA A 9 -16.24 31.16 -24.98
N GLY A 10 -16.90 30.09 -24.55
CA GLY A 10 -16.92 29.66 -23.16
C GLY A 10 -15.52 29.21 -22.74
N ASP A 11 -14.96 29.93 -21.80
CA ASP A 11 -13.74 29.61 -21.06
C ASP A 11 -13.99 28.33 -20.23
N ILE A 12 -13.50 27.19 -20.72
CA ILE A 12 -13.48 25.92 -19.96
C ILE A 12 -12.07 25.74 -19.42
N ASN A 13 -11.76 26.47 -18.35
CA ASN A 13 -10.61 26.20 -17.48
C ASN A 13 -10.90 24.91 -16.68
N GLU A 14 -10.83 23.76 -17.34
CA GLU A 14 -10.71 22.47 -16.65
C GLU A 14 -9.24 22.32 -16.24
N PRO A 15 -8.94 22.07 -14.95
CA PRO A 15 -7.54 22.00 -14.48
C PRO A 15 -6.77 20.90 -15.23
N PRO A 16 -5.45 21.05 -15.43
CA PRO A 16 -4.64 20.07 -16.15
C PRO A 16 -4.85 18.66 -15.60
N GLU A 17 -5.01 17.66 -16.47
CA GLU A 17 -5.37 16.28 -16.09
C GLU A 17 -4.41 15.66 -15.06
N GLU A 18 -3.11 16.03 -15.12
CA GLU A 18 -2.09 15.67 -14.12
C GLU A 18 -2.47 16.15 -12.70
N ALA A 19 -3.05 17.34 -12.58
CA ALA A 19 -3.51 17.89 -11.31
C ALA A 19 -4.72 17.11 -10.76
N GLN A 20 -5.55 16.53 -11.62
CA GLN A 20 -6.67 15.69 -11.21
C GLN A 20 -6.20 14.30 -10.76
N ALA A 21 -5.24 13.69 -11.47
CA ALA A 21 -4.62 12.42 -11.06
C ALA A 21 -3.91 12.56 -9.70
N GLU A 22 -3.16 13.65 -9.50
CA GLU A 22 -2.47 13.91 -8.24
C GLU A 22 -3.45 14.19 -7.09
N LYS A 23 -4.57 14.88 -7.38
CA LYS A 23 -5.65 15.07 -6.41
C LYS A 23 -6.29 13.74 -5.98
N VAL A 24 -6.55 12.83 -6.93
CA VAL A 24 -7.10 11.49 -6.65
C VAL A 24 -6.10 10.65 -5.85
N TRP A 25 -4.82 10.70 -6.22
CA TRP A 25 -3.76 10.06 -5.44
C TRP A 25 -3.69 10.60 -4.02
N GLY A 26 -3.76 11.93 -3.82
CA GLY A 26 -3.76 12.54 -2.49
C GLY A 26 -4.92 12.05 -1.62
N GLN A 27 -6.12 11.92 -2.19
CA GLN A 27 -7.29 11.37 -1.48
C GLN A 27 -7.11 9.89 -1.12
N LEU A 28 -6.59 9.10 -2.06
CA LEU A 28 -6.30 7.69 -1.84
C LEU A 28 -5.23 7.51 -0.75
N LEU A 29 -4.13 8.27 -0.83
CA LEU A 29 -3.03 8.24 0.11
C LEU A 29 -3.50 8.57 1.52
N GLU A 30 -4.35 9.59 1.68
CA GLU A 30 -4.91 9.95 2.98
C GLU A 30 -5.80 8.84 3.55
N GLY A 31 -6.59 8.19 2.68
CA GLY A 31 -7.34 7.00 3.05
C GLY A 31 -6.47 5.84 3.51
N ILE A 32 -5.41 5.53 2.76
CA ILE A 32 -4.45 4.47 3.10
C ILE A 32 -3.74 4.81 4.43
N ARG A 33 -3.32 6.07 4.64
CA ARG A 33 -2.75 6.52 5.92
C ARG A 33 -3.71 6.31 7.07
N LYS A 34 -4.99 6.62 6.88
CA LYS A 34 -6.02 6.36 7.88
C LYS A 34 -6.12 4.87 8.19
N VAL A 35 -6.11 3.98 7.18
CA VAL A 35 -6.08 2.51 7.39
C VAL A 35 -4.91 2.11 8.29
N TYR A 36 -3.70 2.57 7.96
CA TYR A 36 -2.47 2.22 8.70
C TYR A 36 -2.28 2.93 10.04
N SER A 37 -3.14 3.91 10.37
CA SER A 37 -3.12 4.64 11.66
C SER A 37 -4.28 4.25 12.57
N SER A 38 -5.25 3.47 12.08
CA SER A 38 -6.48 3.18 12.82
C SER A 38 -6.32 2.12 13.91
N ASN A 39 -5.11 1.66 14.26
CA ASN A 39 -4.84 0.71 15.34
C ASN A 39 -5.87 -0.43 15.45
N ARG A 40 -6.20 -1.05 14.30
CA ARG A 40 -7.17 -2.16 14.16
C ARG A 40 -8.64 -1.83 14.46
N THR A 41 -9.04 -0.56 14.57
CA THR A 41 -10.45 -0.17 14.73
C THR A 41 -11.32 -0.46 13.51
N GLY A 42 -10.71 -0.95 12.43
CA GLY A 42 -11.40 -1.22 11.17
C GLY A 42 -11.80 0.05 10.43
N MET A 43 -12.35 -0.13 9.25
CA MET A 43 -12.84 0.94 8.39
C MET A 43 -14.35 0.80 8.23
N SER A 44 -15.07 1.93 8.19
CA SER A 44 -16.51 1.91 7.86
C SER A 44 -16.72 1.40 6.43
N LYS A 45 -17.85 0.73 6.18
CA LYS A 45 -18.19 0.27 4.82
C LYS A 45 -18.20 1.42 3.81
N GLY A 46 -18.64 2.61 4.22
CA GLY A 46 -18.64 3.81 3.37
C GLY A 46 -17.23 4.28 3.01
N ASP A 47 -16.32 4.35 3.99
CA ASP A 47 -14.92 4.70 3.72
C ASP A 47 -14.23 3.65 2.83
N TYR A 48 -14.48 2.37 3.09
CA TYR A 48 -13.93 1.28 2.28
C TYR A 48 -14.40 1.38 0.82
N MET A 49 -15.71 1.53 0.60
CA MET A 49 -16.27 1.66 -0.75
C MET A 49 -15.75 2.90 -1.47
N ARG A 50 -15.59 4.02 -0.75
CA ARG A 50 -15.01 5.25 -1.31
C ARG A 50 -13.59 5.01 -1.81
N LEU A 51 -12.74 4.37 -1.01
CA LEU A 51 -11.35 4.08 -1.41
C LEU A 51 -11.27 3.06 -2.54
N TYR A 52 -12.12 2.04 -2.51
CA TYR A 52 -12.25 1.09 -3.61
C TYR A 52 -12.61 1.80 -4.92
N SER A 53 -13.62 2.69 -4.89
CA SER A 53 -14.00 3.49 -6.05
C SER A 53 -12.88 4.43 -6.52
N CYS A 54 -12.11 5.03 -5.60
CA CYS A 54 -10.93 5.83 -5.96
C CYS A 54 -9.88 5.00 -6.70
N VAL A 55 -9.57 3.80 -6.21
CA VAL A 55 -8.62 2.89 -6.88
C VAL A 55 -9.14 2.45 -8.25
N TYR A 56 -10.41 2.07 -8.33
CA TYR A 56 -11.04 1.70 -9.58
C TYR A 56 -10.99 2.86 -10.59
N ASN A 57 -11.41 4.06 -10.18
CA ASN A 57 -11.38 5.24 -11.05
C ASN A 57 -9.95 5.61 -11.44
N TYR A 58 -8.96 5.46 -10.56
CA TYR A 58 -7.56 5.71 -10.92
C TYR A 58 -7.07 4.70 -11.97
N ALA A 59 -7.37 3.41 -11.77
CA ALA A 59 -6.98 2.35 -12.70
C ALA A 59 -7.66 2.50 -14.06
N VAL A 60 -8.94 2.89 -14.08
CA VAL A 60 -9.78 2.97 -15.29
C VAL A 60 -9.70 4.34 -15.98
N ASN A 61 -9.85 5.47 -15.27
CA ASN A 61 -9.87 6.80 -15.91
C ASN A 61 -8.50 7.24 -16.43
N THR A 62 -7.40 6.73 -15.87
CA THR A 62 -6.07 7.04 -16.39
C THR A 62 -5.74 6.22 -17.64
N SER A 63 -6.64 5.31 -18.08
CA SER A 63 -6.49 4.61 -19.37
C SER A 63 -6.64 5.54 -20.58
N TRP A 64 -7.17 6.76 -20.41
CA TRP A 64 -7.23 7.78 -21.46
C TRP A 64 -5.85 8.38 -21.78
N HIS A 65 -4.94 8.48 -20.80
CA HIS A 65 -3.59 9.05 -20.99
C HIS A 65 -2.68 8.24 -21.91
N SER A 66 -2.93 6.94 -22.04
CA SER A 66 -2.08 6.09 -22.87
C SER A 66 -2.63 5.86 -24.28
N ILE A 67 -3.72 6.54 -24.65
CA ILE A 67 -4.03 6.79 -26.06
C ILE A 67 -3.05 7.82 -26.65
N MET A 68 -2.46 8.71 -25.82
CA MET A 68 -1.58 9.80 -26.29
C MET A 68 -0.08 9.58 -26.07
N THR A 69 0.32 8.77 -25.08
CA THR A 69 1.75 8.46 -24.83
C THR A 69 2.08 7.06 -25.33
N LYS A 70 3.02 6.95 -26.27
CA LYS A 70 3.50 5.66 -26.79
C LYS A 70 3.97 4.80 -25.61
N PRO A 71 3.31 3.68 -25.30
CA PRO A 71 3.77 2.82 -24.23
C PRO A 71 5.17 2.27 -24.55
N PRO A 72 5.97 1.90 -23.53
CA PRO A 72 7.17 1.11 -23.74
C PRO A 72 6.82 -0.11 -24.59
N THR A 73 7.64 -0.40 -25.60
CA THR A 73 7.36 -1.37 -26.66
C THR A 73 6.76 -2.67 -26.10
N GLY A 74 5.45 -2.87 -26.33
CA GLY A 74 4.72 -4.09 -25.92
C GLY A 74 3.78 -3.97 -24.70
N MET A 75 3.77 -2.85 -23.96
CA MET A 75 2.85 -2.68 -22.82
C MET A 75 1.53 -2.03 -23.26
N HIS A 76 0.38 -2.62 -22.93
CA HIS A 76 -0.91 -2.01 -23.27
C HIS A 76 -1.13 -0.71 -22.47
N PRO A 77 -1.69 0.34 -23.09
CA PRO A 77 -1.95 1.63 -22.47
C PRO A 77 -2.56 1.64 -21.06
N GLU A 78 -3.51 0.73 -20.86
CA GLU A 78 -4.26 0.55 -19.63
C GLU A 78 -3.43 -0.03 -18.46
N LEU A 79 -2.27 -0.67 -18.72
CA LEU A 79 -1.39 -1.14 -17.65
C LEU A 79 -0.49 -0.04 -17.08
N SER A 80 -0.28 1.05 -17.80
CA SER A 80 0.67 2.10 -17.39
C SER A 80 0.21 2.80 -16.10
N SER A 81 -1.08 3.13 -16.02
CA SER A 81 -1.69 3.75 -14.84
C SER A 81 -1.70 2.82 -13.63
N ILE A 82 -2.02 1.54 -13.85
CA ILE A 82 -2.05 0.53 -12.79
C ILE A 82 -0.64 0.28 -12.25
N LEU A 83 0.36 0.25 -13.13
CA LEU A 83 1.77 0.14 -12.76
C LEU A 83 2.22 1.34 -11.92
N GLU A 84 1.86 2.55 -12.33
CA GLU A 84 2.16 3.75 -11.56
C GLU A 84 1.52 3.70 -10.17
N LEU A 85 0.25 3.30 -10.08
CA LEU A 85 -0.44 3.13 -8.80
C LEU A 85 0.28 2.11 -7.91
N TYR A 86 0.69 0.98 -8.48
CA TYR A 86 1.42 -0.06 -7.76
C TYR A 86 2.74 0.45 -7.19
N GLU A 87 3.55 1.16 -8.00
CA GLU A 87 4.83 1.72 -7.53
C GLU A 87 4.61 2.83 -6.48
N ARG A 88 3.57 3.66 -6.63
CA ARG A 88 3.19 4.67 -5.61
C ARG A 88 2.79 4.01 -4.28
N ILE A 89 1.99 2.94 -4.31
CA ILE A 89 1.62 2.16 -3.11
C ILE A 89 2.86 1.53 -2.47
N LYS A 90 3.72 0.89 -3.27
CA LYS A 90 4.97 0.28 -2.81
C LYS A 90 5.89 1.30 -2.14
N HIS A 91 6.02 2.49 -2.73
CA HIS A 91 6.79 3.58 -2.15
C HIS A 91 6.22 4.02 -0.81
N PHE A 92 4.90 4.24 -0.73
CA PHE A 92 4.23 4.57 0.53
C PHE A 92 4.50 3.53 1.63
N LEU A 93 4.35 2.24 1.32
CA LEU A 93 4.58 1.16 2.29
C LEU A 93 6.04 1.11 2.75
N ALA A 94 7.00 1.32 1.84
CA ALA A 94 8.42 1.39 2.18
C ALA A 94 8.70 2.56 3.14
N THR A 95 8.21 3.76 2.83
CA THR A 95 8.37 4.94 3.70
C THR A 95 7.70 4.75 5.06
N TYR A 96 6.51 4.15 5.10
CA TYR A 96 5.81 3.83 6.34
C TYR A 96 6.65 2.91 7.23
N LEU A 97 7.18 1.82 6.66
CA LEU A 97 7.98 0.84 7.41
C LEU A 97 9.34 1.40 7.82
N GLU A 98 10.00 2.21 6.99
CA GLU A 98 11.25 2.89 7.34
C GLU A 98 11.04 3.84 8.52
N GLY A 99 9.99 4.68 8.47
CA GLY A 99 9.63 5.59 9.56
C GLY A 99 9.27 4.86 10.85
N HIS A 100 8.61 3.69 10.76
CA HIS A 100 8.27 2.87 11.92
C HIS A 100 9.49 2.16 12.50
N SER A 101 10.46 1.78 11.64
CA SER A 101 11.70 1.13 12.07
C SER A 101 12.58 2.08 12.88
N GLY A 102 12.74 3.34 12.46
CA GLY A 102 13.58 4.32 13.14
C GLY A 102 13.10 4.66 14.55
N LYS A 103 11.78 4.82 14.75
CA LYS A 103 11.19 5.18 16.06
C LYS A 103 11.23 4.06 17.10
N LYS A 104 11.40 2.79 16.67
CA LYS A 104 11.27 1.62 17.55
C LYS A 104 12.60 0.96 17.94
N VAL A 105 13.69 1.28 17.24
CA VAL A 105 15.07 0.85 17.62
C VAL A 105 15.39 1.27 19.06
N ASP A 106 14.97 2.47 19.47
CA ASP A 106 15.28 3.02 20.80
C ASP A 106 14.49 2.35 21.95
N LEU A 107 13.43 1.60 21.65
CA LEU A 107 12.54 0.99 22.64
C LEU A 107 12.84 -0.50 22.91
N MET A 108 13.85 -1.07 22.25
CA MET A 108 14.08 -2.51 22.10
C MET A 108 14.92 -3.18 23.22
N ASN A 109 14.89 -2.70 24.46
CA ASN A 109 15.67 -3.36 25.54
C ASN A 109 14.88 -4.40 26.38
N ASP A 110 13.62 -4.14 26.78
CA ASP A 110 12.90 -5.09 27.67
C ASP A 110 11.54 -5.59 27.15
N ASN A 111 11.00 -5.01 26.07
CA ASN A 111 9.66 -5.36 25.56
C ASN A 111 9.62 -5.60 24.04
N VAL A 112 10.77 -5.88 23.43
CA VAL A 112 10.96 -6.08 21.97
C VAL A 112 9.85 -6.90 21.33
N LEU A 113 9.56 -8.07 21.91
CA LEU A 113 8.63 -9.03 21.31
C LEU A 113 7.19 -8.58 21.38
N ARG A 114 6.77 -7.95 22.49
CA ARG A 114 5.41 -7.41 22.60
C ARG A 114 5.18 -6.31 21.59
N PHE A 115 6.15 -5.41 21.45
CA PHE A 115 6.09 -4.34 20.43
C PHE A 115 6.13 -4.89 19.02
N TYR A 116 6.97 -5.90 18.74
CA TYR A 116 7.05 -6.56 17.44
C TYR A 116 5.72 -7.23 17.08
N VAL A 117 5.16 -8.04 17.97
CA VAL A 117 3.88 -8.73 17.74
C VAL A 117 2.76 -7.72 17.51
N SER A 118 2.64 -6.70 18.35
CA SER A 118 1.61 -5.66 18.19
C SER A 118 1.75 -4.92 16.86
N ALA A 119 2.98 -4.53 16.49
CA ALA A 119 3.25 -3.84 15.23
C ALA A 119 2.94 -4.73 14.02
N TRP A 120 3.28 -6.01 14.10
CA TRP A 120 2.99 -6.99 13.06
C TRP A 120 1.49 -7.20 12.88
N GLU A 121 0.74 -7.37 13.97
CA GLU A 121 -0.70 -7.56 13.90
C GLU A 121 -1.43 -6.34 13.32
N GLU A 122 -1.02 -5.13 13.71
CA GLU A 122 -1.55 -3.88 13.18
C GLU A 122 -1.22 -3.72 11.68
N TYR A 123 0.03 -3.97 11.30
CA TYR A 123 0.47 -3.91 9.91
C TYR A 123 -0.24 -4.95 9.05
N ARG A 124 -0.36 -6.19 9.52
CA ARG A 124 -1.04 -7.29 8.82
C ARG A 124 -2.51 -6.96 8.60
N PHE A 125 -3.21 -6.50 9.64
CA PHE A 125 -4.62 -6.11 9.53
C PHE A 125 -4.81 -5.00 8.49
N SER A 126 -4.02 -3.94 8.58
CA SER A 126 -4.05 -2.80 7.65
C SER A 126 -3.76 -3.24 6.22
N SER A 127 -2.80 -4.15 6.05
CA SER A 127 -2.41 -4.69 4.75
C SER A 127 -3.50 -5.57 4.13
N THR A 128 -4.27 -6.32 4.93
CA THR A 128 -5.45 -7.05 4.43
C THR A 128 -6.56 -6.10 3.95
N VAL A 129 -6.78 -4.99 4.66
CA VAL A 129 -7.75 -3.97 4.22
C VAL A 129 -7.29 -3.30 2.92
N LEU A 130 -6.00 -2.94 2.83
CA LEU A 130 -5.41 -2.37 1.61
C LEU A 130 -5.53 -3.33 0.42
N ASP A 131 -5.24 -4.61 0.62
CA ASP A 131 -5.39 -5.63 -0.42
C ASP A 131 -6.82 -5.71 -0.95
N GLY A 132 -7.81 -5.64 -0.04
CA GLY A 132 -9.22 -5.58 -0.42
C GLY A 132 -9.60 -4.28 -1.15
N ILE A 133 -9.04 -3.13 -0.77
CA ILE A 133 -9.25 -1.86 -1.49
C ILE A 133 -8.68 -1.95 -2.92
N CYS A 134 -7.56 -2.66 -3.07
CA CYS A 134 -6.87 -2.86 -4.35
C CYS A 134 -7.30 -4.14 -5.10
N ASP A 135 -8.40 -4.80 -4.73
CA ASP A 135 -8.83 -6.07 -5.33
C ASP A 135 -9.02 -5.99 -6.85
N PHE A 136 -9.53 -4.87 -7.36
CA PHE A 136 -9.63 -4.64 -8.81
C PHE A 136 -8.27 -4.69 -9.50
N VAL A 137 -7.28 -3.98 -8.95
CA VAL A 137 -5.91 -3.95 -9.46
C VAL A 137 -5.27 -5.33 -9.37
N ASN A 138 -5.45 -6.01 -8.23
CA ASN A 138 -4.93 -7.36 -8.00
C ASN A 138 -5.40 -8.34 -9.08
N ARG A 139 -6.69 -8.33 -9.45
CA ARG A 139 -7.25 -9.23 -10.48
C ARG A 139 -6.71 -8.91 -11.86
N THR A 140 -6.81 -7.64 -12.27
CA THR A 140 -6.35 -7.18 -13.59
C THR A 140 -4.86 -7.46 -13.79
N TRP A 141 -4.06 -7.32 -12.74
CA TRP A 141 -2.62 -7.56 -12.80
C TRP A 141 -2.27 -9.05 -12.87
N THR A 142 -2.90 -9.88 -12.02
CA THR A 142 -2.62 -11.32 -11.94
C THR A 142 -2.87 -12.01 -13.29
N GLU A 143 -3.95 -11.64 -13.98
CA GLU A 143 -4.31 -12.20 -15.28
C GLU A 143 -3.31 -11.78 -16.37
N ARG A 144 -2.95 -10.49 -16.44
CA ARG A 144 -2.09 -9.96 -17.52
C ARG A 144 -0.61 -10.32 -17.36
N MET A 145 -0.12 -10.46 -16.12
CA MET A 145 1.28 -10.77 -15.86
C MET A 145 1.63 -12.25 -15.97
N GLN A 146 0.68 -13.15 -15.70
CA GLN A 146 0.84 -14.56 -16.03
C GLN A 146 1.08 -14.76 -17.54
N THR A 147 0.42 -13.95 -18.38
CA THR A 147 0.61 -13.99 -19.83
C THR A 147 1.93 -13.35 -20.27
N ALA A 148 2.41 -12.31 -19.57
CA ALA A 148 3.61 -11.56 -19.93
C ALA A 148 4.93 -12.17 -19.40
N GLY A 149 4.89 -13.17 -18.53
CA GLY A 149 6.08 -13.83 -17.98
C GLY A 149 6.95 -12.95 -17.08
N GLN A 150 6.49 -11.76 -16.69
CA GLN A 150 7.22 -10.83 -15.83
C GLN A 150 6.98 -11.14 -14.36
N ALA A 151 7.91 -11.87 -13.75
CA ALA A 151 7.86 -12.32 -12.35
C ALA A 151 8.07 -11.22 -11.28
N GLN A 152 8.13 -9.93 -11.65
CA GLN A 152 8.52 -8.87 -10.71
C GLN A 152 7.37 -8.24 -9.91
N PHE A 153 6.14 -8.71 -10.12
CA PHE A 153 4.98 -8.09 -9.51
C PHE A 153 4.17 -9.08 -8.69
N PHE A 154 3.71 -8.60 -7.55
CA PHE A 154 3.04 -9.40 -6.54
C PHE A 154 1.65 -8.83 -6.29
N ARG A 155 0.74 -9.67 -5.82
CA ARG A 155 -0.51 -9.18 -5.20
C ARG A 155 -0.14 -8.18 -4.11
N ILE A 156 -0.96 -7.16 -3.89
CA ILE A 156 -0.69 -6.11 -2.90
C ILE A 156 -0.41 -6.71 -1.50
N TYR A 157 -1.19 -7.71 -1.06
CA TYR A 157 -0.89 -8.39 0.19
C TYR A 157 0.51 -9.04 0.19
N ASP A 158 0.89 -9.77 -0.85
CA ASP A 158 2.21 -10.41 -0.94
C ASP A 158 3.35 -9.38 -0.95
N LEU A 159 3.16 -8.26 -1.67
CA LEU A 159 4.07 -7.12 -1.62
C LEU A 159 4.24 -6.61 -0.19
N THR A 160 3.15 -6.46 0.57
CA THR A 160 3.24 -5.97 1.96
C THR A 160 4.06 -6.91 2.85
N LEU A 161 3.98 -8.23 2.64
CA LEU A 161 4.76 -9.24 3.37
C LEU A 161 6.25 -9.16 3.01
N ILE A 162 6.56 -9.03 1.71
CA ILE A 162 7.92 -8.87 1.21
C ILE A 162 8.57 -7.62 1.82
N LEU A 163 7.85 -6.49 1.83
CA LEU A 163 8.32 -5.24 2.42
C LEU A 163 8.53 -5.37 3.94
N TRP A 164 7.60 -6.00 4.66
CA TRP A 164 7.79 -6.25 6.10
C TRP A 164 9.06 -7.07 6.37
N ASN A 165 9.28 -8.14 5.61
CA ASN A 165 10.47 -8.96 5.74
C ASN A 165 11.75 -8.15 5.47
N ARG A 166 11.75 -7.31 4.42
CA ARG A 166 12.90 -6.48 4.03
C ARG A 166 13.22 -5.40 5.06
N TYR A 167 12.20 -4.70 5.56
CA TYR A 167 12.41 -3.50 6.38
C TYR A 167 12.44 -3.78 7.88
N ILE A 168 11.76 -4.82 8.34
CA ILE A 168 11.66 -5.15 9.77
C ILE A 168 12.43 -6.43 10.08
N ILE A 169 12.03 -7.58 9.54
CA ILE A 169 12.63 -8.88 9.93
C ILE A 169 14.13 -8.88 9.63
N SER A 170 14.54 -8.47 8.43
CA SER A 170 15.95 -8.48 8.03
C SER A 170 16.83 -7.61 8.93
N LYS A 171 16.29 -6.52 9.49
CA LYS A 171 17.00 -5.62 10.41
C LYS A 171 17.01 -6.11 11.85
N PHE A 172 15.94 -6.75 12.30
CA PHE A 172 15.73 -7.08 13.73
C PHE A 172 15.78 -8.57 14.04
N LYS A 173 16.06 -9.44 13.06
CA LYS A 173 16.05 -10.91 13.21
C LYS A 173 16.83 -11.39 14.44
N GLU A 174 18.02 -10.83 14.68
CA GLU A 174 18.90 -11.25 15.79
C GLU A 174 18.32 -10.83 17.13
N GLN A 175 17.84 -9.59 17.23
CA GLN A 175 17.23 -9.06 18.46
C GLN A 175 15.94 -9.81 18.83
N ILE A 176 15.10 -10.09 17.82
CA ILE A 176 13.87 -10.89 17.98
C ILE A 176 14.23 -12.30 18.42
N THR A 177 15.17 -12.96 17.73
CA THR A 177 15.58 -14.34 18.05
C THR A 177 16.13 -14.44 19.47
N ASN A 178 17.04 -13.53 19.85
CA ASN A 178 17.64 -13.51 21.18
C ASN A 178 16.59 -13.26 22.27
N SER A 179 15.62 -12.37 22.02
CA SER A 179 14.52 -12.14 22.95
C SER A 179 13.62 -13.36 23.10
N VAL A 180 13.35 -14.11 22.01
CA VAL A 180 12.55 -15.35 22.06
C VAL A 180 13.29 -16.42 22.85
N LEU A 181 14.60 -16.60 22.60
CA LEU A 181 15.42 -17.56 23.33
C LEU A 181 15.43 -17.27 24.84
N ARG A 182 15.63 -16.01 25.23
CA ARG A 182 15.56 -15.57 26.64
C ARG A 182 14.20 -15.87 27.28
N LEU A 183 13.09 -15.65 26.57
CA LEU A 183 11.76 -16.00 27.07
C LEU A 183 11.58 -17.52 27.26
N ILE A 184 12.09 -18.32 26.33
CA ILE A 184 12.03 -19.78 26.43
C ILE A 184 12.86 -20.28 27.62
N GLU A 185 14.07 -19.74 27.80
CA GLU A 185 14.94 -20.08 28.93
C GLU A 185 14.28 -19.73 30.26
N LYS A 186 13.74 -18.51 30.39
CA LYS A 186 13.01 -18.07 31.59
C LYS A 186 11.82 -18.98 31.91
N ALA A 187 11.00 -19.30 30.91
CA ALA A 187 9.85 -20.19 31.08
C ALA A 187 10.24 -21.63 31.48
N ARG A 188 11.44 -22.10 31.10
CA ARG A 188 11.97 -23.39 31.55
C ARG A 188 12.39 -23.35 33.03
N THR A 189 13.13 -22.33 33.43
CA THR A 189 13.61 -22.16 34.82
C THR A 189 12.47 -21.93 35.82
N GLU A 190 11.46 -21.16 35.43
CA GLU A 190 10.27 -20.94 36.28
C GLU A 190 9.47 -22.23 36.49
N ARG A 191 9.33 -23.06 35.46
CA ARG A 191 8.65 -24.37 35.56
C ARG A 191 9.38 -25.36 36.47
N THR A 192 10.71 -25.32 36.51
CA THR A 192 11.49 -26.18 37.41
C THR A 192 11.37 -25.74 38.86
N LEU A 193 11.35 -24.42 39.13
CA LEU A 193 11.21 -23.89 40.49
C LEU A 193 9.82 -24.11 41.11
N THR A 194 8.77 -24.20 40.30
CA THR A 194 7.40 -24.49 40.77
C THR A 194 7.13 -25.97 41.06
N ARG A 195 8.09 -26.86 40.80
CA ARG A 195 7.91 -28.32 40.91
C ARG A 195 8.61 -28.93 42.13
N ASP A 196 9.27 -28.11 42.93
CA ASP A 196 9.87 -28.44 44.23
C ASP A 196 9.03 -27.81 45.36
#